data_AF-A0A1V5QA94-F1
#
_entry.id   AF-A0A1V5QA94-F1
#
_cell.length_a   1.000
_cell.length_b   1.000
_cell.length_c   1.000
_cell.angle_alpha   90.00
_cell.angle_beta   90.00
_cell.angle_gamma   90.00
#
_symmetry.space_group_name_H-M   'P 1'
#
loop_
_entity.id
_entity.type
_entity.pdbx_description
1 polymer ?
#
loop_
_entity_poly.entity_id
_entity_poly.type
_entity_poly.pdbx_seq_one_letter_code
_entity_poly.pdbx_strand_id
1 'polypeptide(L)'
;MSAAPRNRASWLNQNYDKLILVAVLVALLGSASFLVMQVGWERQQLQGAWWEQPSAAPKKVLPVDLAEYNQRRQSFFEPFQVGGRSNALMVSEMRVSCVECEKPIGFFIAKCPFCGTEQPEHLDPEKADTDGDGIRDVLEAKFSLNPLDPSDAALDFDGDGFTNIEEILYGTNPRDAADYPPPVVKLRVGRVNRIPFKLRFQGEAKLPDDSVRFQLNLRTLEQTFFVQVGDEVDGFKVLEYQPKAPEGPTLIIQQKETMIPLVRGQAVTQQELIADMVFLIDRTRLRVKIGDVVNIKEHEYKIIDITREGVLIRDEKTGKDTLVGMITESERSALVGGGASAAVVPGGAPGTSALPARPVR
;
A
#
# COMPACT_ATOMS: atom_id res chain seq x y z
N MET A 1 -70.55 -136.19 31.84
CA MET A 1 -71.38 -135.05 31.42
C MET A 1 -70.59 -133.78 31.73
N SER A 2 -70.29 -132.82 30.85
CA SER A 2 -70.29 -132.67 29.40
C SER A 2 -69.84 -131.22 29.14
N ALA A 3 -68.90 -131.04 28.21
CA ALA A 3 -68.58 -129.80 27.47
C ALA A 3 -67.87 -128.61 28.18
N ALA A 4 -66.59 -128.42 27.85
CA ALA A 4 -66.12 -127.12 27.32
C ALA A 4 -66.73 -126.94 25.90
N PRO A 5 -67.00 -125.74 25.34
CA PRO A 5 -66.13 -124.53 25.30
C PRO A 5 -66.95 -123.20 25.41
N ARG A 6 -66.38 -121.99 25.45
CA ARG A 6 -65.84 -121.21 24.30
C ARG A 6 -65.24 -119.91 24.82
N ASN A 7 -63.97 -119.73 24.52
CA ASN A 7 -63.22 -118.49 24.67
C ASN A 7 -63.78 -117.45 23.67
N ARG A 8 -64.65 -116.53 24.10
CA ARG A 8 -64.98 -115.33 23.32
C ARG A 8 -63.89 -114.30 23.58
N ALA A 9 -62.69 -114.52 23.03
CA ALA A 9 -61.79 -113.41 22.78
C ALA A 9 -62.57 -112.44 21.88
N SER A 10 -62.87 -111.25 22.41
CA SER A 10 -63.68 -110.27 21.68
C SER A 10 -62.99 -110.00 20.35
N TRP A 11 -63.76 -109.95 19.25
CA TRP A 11 -63.25 -109.66 17.91
C TRP A 11 -62.36 -108.40 17.88
N LEU A 12 -62.62 -107.46 18.82
CA LEU A 12 -61.80 -106.28 19.07
C LEU A 12 -60.37 -106.62 19.49
N ASN A 13 -60.14 -107.54 20.44
CA ASN A 13 -58.79 -107.83 20.94
C ASN A 13 -57.89 -108.50 19.90
N GLN A 14 -58.45 -109.18 18.89
CA GLN A 14 -57.66 -109.80 17.83
C GLN A 14 -57.39 -108.86 16.65
N ASN A 15 -58.18 -107.79 16.49
CA ASN A 15 -58.10 -106.89 15.33
C ASN A 15 -57.82 -105.43 15.69
N TYR A 16 -57.50 -105.11 16.96
CA TYR A 16 -57.26 -103.74 17.41
C TYR A 16 -56.09 -103.08 16.65
N ASP A 17 -55.00 -103.81 16.38
CA ASP A 17 -53.86 -103.30 15.59
C ASP A 17 -54.29 -102.86 14.18
N LYS A 18 -55.17 -103.64 13.52
CA LYS A 18 -55.69 -103.29 12.20
C LYS A 18 -56.63 -102.07 12.26
N LEU A 19 -57.42 -101.94 13.31
CA LEU A 19 -58.29 -100.77 13.52
C LEU A 19 -57.49 -99.50 13.80
N ILE A 20 -56.40 -99.59 14.58
CA ILE A 20 -55.47 -98.48 14.79
C ILE A 20 -54.81 -98.09 13.47
N LEU A 21 -54.34 -99.07 12.68
CA LEU A 21 -53.70 -98.81 11.40
C LEU A 21 -54.67 -98.14 10.41
N VAL A 22 -55.92 -98.60 10.34
CA VAL A 22 -56.97 -97.96 9.53
C VAL A 22 -57.28 -96.55 10.04
N ALA A 23 -57.36 -96.32 11.35
CA ALA A 23 -57.61 -95.00 11.91
C ALA A 23 -56.46 -94.01 11.61
N VAL A 24 -55.21 -94.46 11.73
CA VAL A 24 -54.02 -93.68 11.37
C VAL A 24 -53.99 -93.40 9.87
N LEU A 25 -54.35 -94.37 9.03
CA LEU A 25 -54.36 -94.20 7.58
C LEU A 25 -55.46 -93.22 7.14
N VAL A 26 -56.64 -93.28 7.76
CA VAL A 26 -57.72 -92.29 7.55
C VAL A 26 -57.29 -90.89 8.01
N ALA A 27 -56.60 -90.77 9.16
CA ALA A 27 -56.07 -89.50 9.64
C ALA A 27 -55.00 -88.92 8.70
N LEU A 28 -54.09 -89.76 8.18
CA LEU A 28 -53.08 -89.35 7.21
C LEU A 28 -53.70 -88.92 5.88
N LEU A 29 -54.69 -89.66 5.37
CA LEU A 29 -55.41 -89.27 4.16
C LEU A 29 -56.17 -87.95 4.35
N GLY A 30 -56.81 -87.75 5.50
CA GLY A 30 -57.46 -86.49 5.86
C GLY A 30 -56.48 -85.32 5.90
N SER A 31 -55.32 -85.50 6.53
CA SER A 31 -54.26 -84.48 6.59
C SER A 31 -53.69 -84.14 5.21
N ALA A 32 -53.44 -85.15 4.37
CA ALA A 32 -52.94 -84.95 3.01
C ALA A 32 -53.96 -84.20 2.15
N SER A 33 -55.25 -84.55 2.25
CA SER A 33 -56.31 -83.87 1.50
C SER A 33 -56.48 -82.41 1.94
N PHE A 34 -56.34 -82.14 3.25
CA PHE A 34 -56.37 -80.77 3.78
C PHE A 34 -55.20 -79.93 3.24
N LEU A 35 -53.98 -80.47 3.24
CA LEU A 35 -52.80 -79.79 2.70
C LEU A 35 -52.95 -79.45 1.22
N VAL A 36 -53.47 -80.38 0.40
CA VAL A 36 -53.71 -80.13 -1.03
C VAL A 36 -54.70 -78.98 -1.22
N MET A 37 -55.77 -78.94 -0.42
CA MET A 37 -56.77 -77.88 -0.49
C MET A 37 -56.20 -76.52 -0.08
N GLN A 38 -55.38 -76.48 0.98
CA GLN A 38 -54.72 -75.26 1.45
C GLN A 38 -53.73 -74.72 0.42
N VAL A 39 -52.88 -75.58 -0.15
CA VAL A 39 -51.92 -75.19 -1.20
C VAL A 39 -52.64 -74.67 -2.44
N GLY A 40 -53.77 -75.29 -2.82
CA GLY A 40 -54.60 -74.80 -3.92
C GLY A 40 -55.11 -73.38 -3.70
N TRP A 41 -55.56 -73.08 -2.48
CA TRP A 41 -56.10 -71.77 -2.13
C TRP A 41 -55.02 -70.68 -2.09
N GLU A 42 -53.86 -70.95 -1.48
CA GLU A 42 -52.72 -70.03 -1.48
C GLU A 42 -52.21 -69.74 -2.91
N ARG A 43 -52.17 -70.76 -3.77
CA ARG A 43 -51.74 -70.60 -5.16
C ARG A 43 -52.68 -69.68 -5.95
N GLN A 44 -53.99 -69.76 -5.68
CA GLN A 44 -54.98 -68.90 -6.31
C GLN A 44 -54.85 -67.44 -5.84
N GLN A 45 -54.57 -67.21 -4.55
CA GLN A 45 -54.29 -65.87 -4.03
C GLN A 45 -53.00 -65.28 -4.61
N LEU A 46 -51.95 -66.09 -4.73
CA LEU A 46 -50.67 -65.65 -5.33
C LEU A 46 -50.80 -65.33 -6.82
N GLN A 47 -51.66 -66.02 -7.57
CA GLN A 47 -51.94 -65.68 -8.98
C GLN A 47 -52.72 -64.37 -9.14
N GLY A 48 -53.56 -64.00 -8.16
CA GLY A 48 -54.24 -62.70 -8.14
C GLY A 48 -53.36 -61.53 -7.70
N ALA A 49 -52.22 -61.80 -7.06
CA ALA A 49 -51.32 -60.77 -6.53
C ALA A 49 -50.25 -60.28 -7.53
N TRP A 50 -50.35 -60.67 -8.81
CA TRP A 50 -49.44 -60.22 -9.86
C TRP A 50 -49.83 -58.82 -10.38
N TRP A 51 -49.14 -57.80 -9.86
CA TRP A 51 -48.81 -56.53 -10.52
C TRP A 51 -49.95 -55.66 -11.07
N GLU A 52 -50.83 -55.16 -10.20
CA GLU A 52 -51.49 -53.88 -10.47
C GLU A 52 -50.50 -52.74 -10.22
N GLN A 53 -49.58 -52.51 -11.17
CA GLN A 53 -49.03 -51.16 -11.29
C GLN A 53 -50.15 -50.29 -11.85
N PRO A 54 -50.62 -49.23 -11.15
CA PRO A 54 -51.53 -48.29 -11.76
C PRO A 54 -50.85 -47.76 -13.02
N SER A 55 -51.53 -47.85 -14.16
CA SER A 55 -51.02 -47.30 -15.41
C SER A 55 -50.86 -45.79 -15.22
N ALA A 56 -49.64 -45.35 -14.89
CA ALA A 56 -49.33 -43.94 -14.84
C ALA A 56 -49.49 -43.42 -16.26
N ALA A 57 -50.55 -42.65 -16.52
CA ALA A 57 -50.68 -41.94 -17.77
C ALA A 57 -49.41 -41.09 -17.94
N PRO A 58 -48.62 -41.29 -19.01
CA PRO A 58 -47.37 -40.57 -19.16
C PRO A 58 -47.69 -39.08 -19.19
N LYS A 59 -47.21 -38.36 -18.17
CA LYS A 59 -47.35 -36.91 -18.08
C LYS A 59 -46.67 -36.35 -19.34
N LYS A 60 -47.43 -35.68 -20.22
CA LYS A 60 -46.84 -35.04 -21.41
C LYS A 60 -45.81 -34.03 -20.92
N VAL A 61 -44.53 -34.39 -21.06
CA VAL A 61 -43.42 -33.51 -20.74
C VAL A 61 -43.35 -32.47 -21.85
N LEU A 62 -43.13 -31.21 -21.46
CA LEU A 62 -42.84 -30.16 -22.42
C LEU A 62 -41.65 -30.60 -23.29
N PRO A 63 -41.66 -30.34 -24.61
CA PRO A 63 -40.53 -30.66 -25.46
C PRO A 63 -39.28 -30.00 -24.88
N VAL A 64 -38.25 -30.81 -24.64
CA VAL A 64 -36.97 -30.32 -24.15
C VAL A 64 -36.42 -29.36 -25.20
N ASP A 65 -36.12 -28.13 -24.81
CA ASP A 65 -35.45 -27.19 -25.70
C ASP A 65 -34.02 -27.69 -25.95
N LEU A 66 -33.84 -28.31 -27.11
CA LEU A 66 -32.57 -28.84 -27.54
C LEU A 66 -31.76 -27.80 -28.31
N ALA A 67 -32.20 -26.54 -28.43
CA ALA A 67 -31.47 -25.52 -29.17
C ALA A 67 -30.06 -25.34 -28.59
N GLU A 68 -29.95 -25.13 -27.28
CA GLU A 68 -28.67 -24.97 -26.61
C GLU A 68 -27.86 -26.27 -26.58
N TYR A 69 -28.51 -27.42 -26.39
CA TYR A 69 -27.85 -28.72 -26.44
C TYR A 69 -27.25 -29.01 -27.82
N ASN A 70 -28.00 -28.76 -28.88
CA ASN A 70 -27.57 -29.00 -30.26
C ASN A 70 -26.46 -28.02 -30.67
N GLN A 71 -26.53 -26.77 -30.22
CA GLN A 71 -25.47 -25.78 -30.44
C GLN A 71 -24.17 -26.20 -29.75
N ARG A 72 -24.22 -26.61 -28.48
CA ARG A 72 -23.06 -27.13 -27.75
C ARG A 72 -22.53 -28.41 -28.39
N ARG A 73 -23.42 -29.32 -28.80
CA ARG A 73 -23.06 -30.56 -29.50
C ARG A 73 -22.34 -30.28 -30.82
N GLN A 74 -22.77 -29.28 -31.59
CA GLN A 74 -22.08 -28.87 -32.81
C GLN A 74 -20.67 -28.35 -32.51
N SER A 75 -20.48 -27.52 -31.49
CA SER A 75 -19.15 -27.05 -31.09
C SER A 75 -18.20 -28.16 -30.61
N PHE A 76 -18.74 -29.29 -30.16
CA PHE A 76 -17.94 -30.48 -29.83
C PHE A 76 -17.42 -31.20 -31.08
N PHE A 77 -18.21 -31.25 -32.15
CA PHE A 77 -17.83 -31.90 -33.41
C PHE A 77 -17.09 -30.97 -34.39
N GLU A 78 -17.26 -29.66 -34.24
CA GLU A 78 -16.50 -28.62 -34.91
C GLU A 78 -15.67 -27.88 -33.86
N PRO A 79 -14.59 -28.50 -33.33
CA PRO A 79 -13.72 -27.83 -32.39
C PRO A 79 -13.16 -26.58 -33.05
N PHE A 80 -12.94 -25.54 -32.23
CA PHE A 80 -12.43 -24.26 -32.71
C PHE A 80 -11.20 -24.46 -33.62
N GLN A 81 -11.27 -23.94 -34.84
CA GLN A 81 -10.18 -23.98 -35.81
C GLN A 81 -9.52 -22.60 -35.80
N VAL A 82 -8.27 -22.51 -35.37
CA VAL A 82 -7.50 -21.27 -35.46
C VAL A 82 -6.97 -21.15 -36.88
N GLY A 83 -7.34 -20.07 -37.60
CA GLY A 83 -6.82 -19.81 -38.94
C GLY A 83 -5.29 -19.75 -38.91
N GLY A 84 -4.62 -20.56 -39.73
CA GLY A 84 -3.19 -20.86 -39.69
C GLY A 84 -2.22 -19.71 -40.02
N ARG A 85 -2.42 -18.53 -39.46
CA ARG A 85 -1.55 -17.35 -39.64
C ARG A 85 -1.31 -16.54 -38.35
N SER A 86 -1.41 -17.14 -37.18
CA SER A 86 -0.65 -16.64 -36.05
C SER A 86 0.74 -17.30 -36.11
N ASN A 87 1.79 -16.51 -36.25
CA ASN A 87 3.20 -16.97 -36.20
C ASN A 87 3.61 -17.51 -34.80
N ALA A 88 2.66 -17.96 -33.98
CA ALA A 88 2.88 -18.52 -32.66
C ALA A 88 2.79 -20.05 -32.75
N LEU A 89 3.79 -20.65 -33.40
CA LEU A 89 4.02 -22.09 -33.27
C LEU A 89 4.46 -22.36 -31.83
N MET A 90 3.56 -22.93 -31.03
CA MET A 90 3.84 -23.64 -29.76
C MET A 90 4.21 -22.81 -28.52
N VAL A 91 3.66 -21.60 -28.33
CA VAL A 91 3.62 -20.99 -26.98
C VAL A 91 2.17 -20.93 -26.54
N SER A 92 1.85 -21.48 -25.35
CA SER A 92 0.54 -21.30 -24.75
C SER A 92 0.35 -19.82 -24.44
N GLU A 93 -0.41 -19.12 -25.28
CA GLU A 93 -0.88 -17.78 -24.93
C GLU A 93 -1.80 -17.88 -23.70
N MET A 94 -1.58 -17.02 -22.70
CA MET A 94 -2.51 -16.90 -21.57
C MET A 94 -3.86 -16.47 -22.13
N ARG A 95 -4.90 -17.29 -21.90
CA ARG A 95 -6.27 -17.00 -22.34
C ARG A 95 -7.11 -16.56 -21.16
N VAL A 96 -7.87 -15.49 -21.35
CA VAL A 96 -8.88 -14.98 -20.40
C VAL A 96 -10.25 -14.99 -21.07
N SER A 97 -11.31 -15.01 -20.27
CA SER A 97 -12.68 -14.91 -20.79
C SER A 97 -12.97 -13.47 -21.18
N CYS A 98 -13.53 -13.26 -22.38
CA CYS A 98 -14.05 -11.96 -22.77
C CYS A 98 -15.12 -11.50 -21.77
N VAL A 99 -15.07 -10.22 -21.38
CA VAL A 99 -16.01 -9.62 -20.41
C VAL A 99 -17.48 -9.72 -20.82
N GLU A 100 -17.77 -9.83 -22.11
CA GLU A 100 -19.14 -9.86 -22.64
C GLU A 100 -19.55 -11.27 -23.09
N CYS A 101 -18.79 -11.87 -24.02
CA CYS A 101 -19.20 -13.13 -24.65
C CYS A 101 -18.63 -14.38 -23.98
N GLU A 102 -17.85 -14.23 -22.91
CA GLU A 102 -17.17 -15.29 -22.15
C GLU A 102 -16.26 -16.21 -22.96
N LYS A 103 -16.06 -15.92 -24.26
CA LYS A 103 -15.18 -16.70 -25.13
C LYS A 103 -13.72 -16.47 -24.75
N PRO A 104 -12.88 -17.51 -24.86
CA PRO A 104 -11.47 -17.40 -24.53
C PRO A 104 -10.75 -16.52 -25.56
N ILE A 105 -10.21 -15.41 -25.10
CA ILE A 105 -9.42 -14.45 -25.87
C ILE A 105 -7.99 -14.40 -25.33
N GLY A 106 -7.03 -13.92 -26.12
CA GLY A 106 -5.67 -13.68 -25.63
C GLY A 106 -5.64 -12.56 -24.59
N PHE A 107 -4.82 -12.70 -23.55
CA PHE A 107 -4.73 -11.75 -22.43
C PHE A 107 -4.46 -10.29 -22.85
N PHE A 108 -3.62 -10.09 -23.87
CA PHE A 108 -3.21 -8.75 -24.33
C PHE A 108 -4.10 -8.16 -25.45
N ILE A 109 -5.28 -8.73 -25.71
CA ILE A 109 -6.17 -8.24 -26.77
C ILE A 109 -7.03 -7.08 -26.26
N ALA A 110 -6.93 -5.92 -26.92
CA ALA A 110 -7.74 -4.74 -26.61
C ALA A 110 -9.21 -4.85 -27.07
N LYS A 111 -9.49 -5.61 -28.15
CA LYS A 111 -10.85 -5.82 -28.69
C LYS A 111 -11.11 -7.29 -28.96
N CYS A 112 -12.16 -7.83 -28.37
CA CYS A 112 -12.53 -9.23 -28.53
C CYS A 112 -12.73 -9.57 -30.02
N PRO A 113 -12.04 -10.57 -30.59
CA PRO A 113 -12.20 -10.95 -32.01
C PRO A 113 -13.57 -11.52 -32.34
N PHE A 114 -14.32 -11.99 -31.33
CA PHE A 114 -15.63 -12.62 -31.50
C PHE A 114 -16.79 -11.63 -31.49
N CYS A 115 -16.90 -10.80 -30.44
CA CYS A 115 -18.00 -9.85 -30.28
C CYS A 115 -17.62 -8.39 -30.55
N GLY A 116 -16.34 -8.08 -30.73
CA GLY A 116 -15.86 -6.70 -30.94
C GLY A 116 -15.79 -5.83 -29.69
N THR A 117 -16.22 -6.32 -28.52
CA THR A 117 -16.20 -5.57 -27.26
C THR A 117 -14.78 -5.22 -26.84
N GLU A 118 -14.58 -3.96 -26.44
CA GLU A 118 -13.34 -3.48 -25.84
C GLU A 118 -13.09 -4.18 -24.50
N GLN A 119 -11.89 -4.71 -24.33
CA GLN A 119 -11.47 -5.35 -23.08
C GLN A 119 -10.90 -4.30 -22.14
N PRO A 120 -10.98 -4.52 -20.81
CA PRO A 120 -10.38 -3.60 -19.84
C PRO A 120 -8.89 -3.44 -20.15
N GLU A 121 -8.39 -2.22 -19.92
CA GLU A 121 -6.95 -1.95 -20.06
C GLU A 121 -6.19 -2.90 -19.16
N HIS A 122 -5.21 -3.59 -19.75
CA HIS A 122 -4.30 -4.42 -19.01
C HIS A 122 -3.47 -3.52 -18.09
N LEU A 123 -3.59 -3.71 -16.77
CA LEU A 123 -2.68 -3.11 -15.81
C LEU A 123 -1.28 -3.63 -16.14
N ASP A 124 -0.44 -2.73 -16.65
CA ASP A 124 0.97 -3.00 -16.88
C ASP A 124 1.59 -3.41 -15.53
N PRO A 125 1.96 -4.69 -15.33
CA PRO A 125 2.45 -5.17 -14.04
C PRO A 125 3.75 -4.46 -13.65
N GLU A 126 4.47 -3.90 -14.61
CA GLU A 126 5.61 -3.08 -14.28
C GLU A 126 5.17 -1.81 -13.56
N LYS A 127 4.04 -1.20 -13.92
CA LYS A 127 3.55 0.09 -13.39
C LYS A 127 2.55 -0.05 -12.25
N ALA A 128 2.27 -1.28 -11.81
CA ALA A 128 1.40 -1.52 -10.68
C ALA A 128 2.03 -0.98 -9.37
N ASP A 129 1.18 -0.39 -8.54
CA ASP A 129 1.42 0.13 -7.19
C ASP A 129 0.12 -0.23 -6.43
N THR A 130 0.13 -1.38 -5.77
CA THR A 130 -1.08 -2.07 -5.29
C THR A 130 -1.62 -1.43 -4.01
N ASP A 131 -0.75 -0.89 -3.15
CA ASP A 131 -1.14 -0.21 -1.91
C ASP A 131 -1.16 1.31 -2.01
N GLY A 132 -0.64 1.87 -3.11
CA GLY A 132 -0.76 3.27 -3.47
C GLY A 132 0.17 4.19 -2.70
N ASP A 133 1.31 3.68 -2.22
CA ASP A 133 2.28 4.45 -1.46
C ASP A 133 3.28 5.23 -2.33
N GLY A 134 3.26 4.99 -3.65
CA GLY A 134 4.13 5.63 -4.63
C GLY A 134 5.35 4.78 -5.03
N ILE A 135 5.53 3.61 -4.45
CA ILE A 135 6.50 2.59 -4.85
C ILE A 135 5.78 1.56 -5.73
N ARG A 136 6.45 1.10 -6.79
CA ARG A 136 5.87 0.09 -7.70
C ARG A 136 6.05 -1.30 -7.10
N ASP A 137 5.07 -2.18 -7.23
CA ASP A 137 5.10 -3.57 -6.73
C ASP A 137 6.38 -4.33 -7.10
N VAL A 138 6.89 -4.09 -8.32
CA VAL A 138 8.13 -4.73 -8.82
C VAL A 138 9.37 -4.23 -8.07
N LEU A 139 9.41 -2.94 -7.74
CA LEU A 139 10.49 -2.35 -6.93
C LEU A 139 10.41 -2.84 -5.49
N GLU A 140 9.20 -2.91 -4.95
CA GLU A 140 8.98 -3.43 -3.61
C GLU A 140 9.44 -4.88 -3.49
N ALA A 141 9.01 -5.74 -4.42
CA ALA A 141 9.44 -7.13 -4.48
C ALA A 141 10.98 -7.26 -4.63
N LYS A 142 11.61 -6.37 -5.40
CA LYS A 142 13.07 -6.35 -5.58
C LYS A 142 13.79 -6.02 -4.27
N PHE A 143 13.29 -5.06 -3.49
CA PHE A 143 13.90 -4.61 -2.23
C PHE A 143 13.29 -5.29 -0.99
N SER A 144 12.50 -6.35 -1.18
CA SER A 144 11.81 -7.08 -0.10
C SER A 144 10.89 -6.21 0.75
N LEU A 145 10.32 -5.16 0.18
CA LEU A 145 9.19 -4.40 0.73
C LEU A 145 7.89 -5.21 0.50
N ASN A 146 6.77 -4.74 1.03
CA ASN A 146 5.49 -5.42 0.99
C ASN A 146 4.48 -4.63 0.14
N PRO A 147 4.14 -5.11 -1.09
CA PRO A 147 3.18 -4.47 -2.02
C PRO A 147 1.75 -4.28 -1.53
N LEU A 148 1.48 -4.60 -0.27
CA LEU A 148 0.17 -4.55 0.37
C LEU A 148 0.21 -3.70 1.66
N ASP A 149 1.35 -3.13 2.04
CA ASP A 149 1.53 -2.34 3.25
C ASP A 149 2.10 -0.95 2.94
N PRO A 150 1.23 0.06 2.77
CA PRO A 150 1.65 1.39 2.32
C PRO A 150 2.44 2.17 3.38
N SER A 151 2.59 1.61 4.58
CA SER A 151 3.38 2.23 5.63
C SER A 151 4.88 2.01 5.44
N ASP A 152 5.29 1.00 4.69
CA ASP A 152 6.69 0.66 4.54
C ASP A 152 7.47 1.66 3.68
N ALA A 153 6.84 2.37 2.73
CA ALA A 153 7.43 3.51 2.04
C ALA A 153 8.01 4.57 3.00
N ALA A 154 7.32 4.83 4.11
CA ALA A 154 7.69 5.86 5.08
C ALA A 154 8.64 5.35 6.17
N LEU A 155 8.96 4.06 6.20
CA LEU A 155 9.90 3.47 7.14
C LEU A 155 11.35 3.58 6.63
N ASP A 156 12.28 3.40 7.55
CA ASP A 156 13.72 3.35 7.32
C ASP A 156 14.17 1.93 7.69
N PHE A 157 14.39 1.08 6.69
CA PHE A 157 14.61 -0.36 6.91
C PHE A 157 16.06 -0.72 7.23
N ASP A 158 17.03 0.09 6.80
CA ASP A 158 18.45 -0.14 7.07
C ASP A 158 19.03 0.77 8.17
N GLY A 159 18.26 1.77 8.59
CA GLY A 159 18.54 2.60 9.76
C GLY A 159 19.49 3.76 9.49
N ASP A 160 19.59 4.22 8.24
CA ASP A 160 20.54 5.25 7.83
C ASP A 160 19.99 6.70 7.95
N GLY A 161 18.68 6.82 8.22
CA GLY A 161 17.91 8.03 8.41
C GLY A 161 17.08 8.50 7.21
N PHE A 162 17.10 7.79 6.08
CA PHE A 162 16.26 8.04 4.91
C PHE A 162 15.07 7.07 4.88
N THR A 163 13.96 7.49 4.27
CA THR A 163 12.80 6.60 4.13
C THR A 163 12.92 5.79 2.84
N ASN A 164 12.39 4.57 2.83
CA ASN A 164 12.45 3.65 1.69
C ASN A 164 12.02 4.31 0.36
N ILE A 165 10.97 5.14 0.38
CA ILE A 165 10.51 5.89 -0.81
C ILE A 165 11.53 6.94 -1.30
N GLU A 166 12.21 7.63 -0.37
CA GLU A 166 13.22 8.63 -0.74
C GLU A 166 14.38 7.94 -1.46
N GLU A 167 14.85 6.83 -0.92
CA GLU A 167 15.92 6.05 -1.51
C GLU A 167 15.57 5.55 -2.91
N ILE A 168 14.38 4.97 -3.07
CA ILE A 168 13.91 4.47 -4.37
C ILE A 168 13.78 5.62 -5.39
N LEU A 169 13.31 6.80 -4.96
CA LEU A 169 13.23 7.99 -5.83
C LEU A 169 14.62 8.47 -6.28
N TYR A 170 15.64 8.30 -5.45
CA TYR A 170 17.03 8.63 -5.78
C TYR A 170 17.79 7.45 -6.44
N GLY A 171 17.16 6.28 -6.54
CA GLY A 171 17.73 5.09 -7.14
C GLY A 171 18.75 4.36 -6.26
N THR A 172 18.74 4.61 -4.96
CA THR A 172 19.58 3.93 -3.96
C THR A 172 18.85 2.71 -3.37
N ASN A 173 19.57 1.88 -2.64
CA ASN A 173 19.05 0.62 -2.11
C ASN A 173 18.57 0.74 -0.66
N PRO A 174 17.25 0.65 -0.37
CA PRO A 174 16.66 0.83 0.97
C PRO A 174 16.92 -0.33 1.96
N ARG A 175 17.92 -1.15 1.65
CA ARG A 175 18.36 -2.31 2.44
C ARG A 175 19.85 -2.25 2.73
N ASP A 176 20.53 -1.21 2.28
CA ASP A 176 21.98 -1.05 2.40
C ASP A 176 22.30 0.35 2.90
N ALA A 177 22.55 0.46 4.21
CA ALA A 177 22.84 1.72 4.89
C ALA A 177 24.11 2.45 4.38
N ALA A 178 24.89 1.84 3.48
CA ALA A 178 26.02 2.49 2.80
C ALA A 178 25.63 3.14 1.45
N ASP A 179 24.48 2.79 0.88
CA ASP A 179 23.96 3.29 -0.39
C ASP A 179 22.76 4.20 -0.15
N TYR A 180 23.03 5.49 0.06
CA TYR A 180 22.02 6.45 0.49
C TYR A 180 21.97 7.73 -0.35
N PRO A 181 20.82 8.43 -0.38
CA PRO A 181 20.65 9.66 -1.13
C PRO A 181 21.59 10.79 -0.66
N PRO A 182 21.83 11.82 -1.50
CA PRO A 182 22.61 12.98 -1.09
C PRO A 182 22.07 13.61 0.21
N PRO A 183 22.93 13.94 1.20
CA PRO A 183 22.51 14.48 2.49
C PRO A 183 21.65 15.74 2.44
N VAL A 184 21.70 16.48 1.32
CA VAL A 184 20.86 17.66 1.06
C VAL A 184 19.37 17.35 1.19
N VAL A 185 18.93 16.13 0.87
CA VAL A 185 17.51 15.72 0.92
C VAL A 185 16.92 15.91 2.32
N LYS A 186 17.71 15.66 3.37
CA LYS A 186 17.33 15.81 4.78
C LYS A 186 17.85 17.11 5.43
N LEU A 187 18.37 18.04 4.63
CA LEU A 187 18.83 19.34 5.12
C LEU A 187 17.70 20.36 5.02
N ARG A 188 17.47 21.16 6.07
CA ARG A 188 16.44 22.20 6.11
C ARG A 188 16.96 23.49 6.72
N VAL A 189 16.41 24.62 6.29
CA VAL A 189 16.68 25.92 6.91
C VAL A 189 15.72 26.13 8.08
N GLY A 190 16.24 26.18 9.30
CA GLY A 190 15.43 26.42 10.49
C GLY A 190 14.96 27.88 10.56
N ARG A 191 15.91 28.80 10.51
CA ARG A 191 15.68 30.25 10.58
C ARG A 191 16.74 31.02 9.81
N VAL A 192 16.34 32.13 9.20
CA VAL A 192 17.26 33.10 8.60
C VAL A 192 17.29 34.33 9.50
N ASN A 193 18.43 34.58 10.13
CA ASN A 193 18.66 35.71 11.02
C ASN A 193 19.48 36.77 10.29
N ARG A 194 19.12 38.04 10.47
CA ARG A 194 19.98 39.16 10.03
C ARG A 194 20.94 39.48 11.15
N ILE A 195 22.25 39.43 10.88
CA ILE A 195 23.19 39.96 11.87
C ILE A 195 23.20 41.48 11.73
N PRO A 196 22.88 42.21 12.78
CA PRO A 196 23.11 43.64 12.78
C PRO A 196 24.61 43.93 12.75
N PHE A 197 24.99 44.93 11.98
CA PHE A 197 26.36 45.34 11.79
C PHE A 197 27.08 45.61 13.13
N LYS A 198 28.36 45.22 13.21
CA LYS A 198 29.12 45.20 14.46
C LYS A 198 29.44 46.60 15.01
N LEU A 199 29.52 47.62 14.15
CA LEU A 199 29.73 49.01 14.58
C LEU A 199 28.42 49.80 14.56
N ARG A 200 28.26 50.71 15.51
CA ARG A 200 27.17 51.68 15.55
C ARG A 200 27.71 53.09 15.61
N PHE A 201 27.21 53.96 14.75
CA PHE A 201 27.52 55.38 14.80
C PHE A 201 26.70 56.05 15.90
N GLN A 202 27.35 56.49 16.98
CA GLN A 202 26.68 57.11 18.13
C GLN A 202 26.55 58.64 17.97
N GLY A 203 27.56 59.28 17.39
CA GLY A 203 27.50 60.70 17.07
C GLY A 203 28.87 61.31 16.76
N GLU A 204 28.84 62.60 16.46
CA GLU A 204 30.00 63.42 16.18
C GLU A 204 30.37 64.33 17.37
N ALA A 205 31.66 64.45 17.64
CA ALA A 205 32.25 65.32 18.64
C ALA A 205 33.18 66.33 17.96
N LYS A 206 32.88 67.63 18.13
CA LYS A 206 33.76 68.72 17.66
C LYS A 206 34.80 69.01 18.73
N LEU A 207 36.08 68.93 18.36
CA LEU A 207 37.17 69.35 19.25
C LEU A 207 37.38 70.87 19.17
N PRO A 208 38.05 71.46 20.18
CA PRO A 208 38.41 72.89 20.18
C PRO A 208 39.28 73.32 18.98
N ASP A 209 39.93 72.36 18.32
CA ASP A 209 40.76 72.52 17.13
C ASP A 209 39.95 72.43 15.81
N ASP A 210 38.63 72.62 15.89
CA ASP A 210 37.64 72.50 14.80
C ASP A 210 37.59 71.13 14.08
N SER A 211 38.43 70.17 14.49
CA SER A 211 38.41 68.80 13.99
C SER A 211 37.20 68.02 14.52
N VAL A 212 36.54 67.28 13.62
CA VAL A 212 35.39 66.44 13.96
C VAL A 212 35.86 65.01 14.17
N ARG A 213 35.47 64.41 15.30
CA ARG A 213 35.65 62.97 15.57
C ARG A 213 34.30 62.28 15.61
N PHE A 214 34.21 61.10 15.02
CA PHE A 214 33.03 60.26 15.01
C PHE A 214 33.19 59.17 16.06
N GLN A 215 32.17 59.02 16.89
CA GLN A 215 32.10 57.96 17.88
C GLN A 215 31.44 56.72 17.26
N LEU A 216 32.22 55.65 17.14
CA LEU A 216 31.80 54.33 16.68
C LEU A 216 31.88 53.35 17.84
N ASN A 217 30.76 52.75 18.24
CA ASN A 217 30.77 51.73 19.28
C ASN A 217 30.64 50.35 18.67
N LEU A 218 31.37 49.37 19.22
CA LEU A 218 31.02 47.97 19.01
C LEU A 218 29.64 47.70 19.61
N ARG A 219 28.86 46.85 18.93
CA ARG A 219 27.54 46.43 19.42
C ARG A 219 27.62 45.66 20.73
N THR A 220 28.74 44.99 21.00
CA THR A 220 29.02 44.33 22.29
C THR A 220 29.22 45.34 23.43
N LEU A 221 29.32 46.65 23.12
CA LEU A 221 29.64 47.75 24.05
C LEU A 221 31.01 47.62 24.72
N GLU A 222 31.86 46.72 24.23
CA GLU A 222 33.19 46.45 24.80
C GLU A 222 34.21 47.53 24.44
N GLN A 223 34.08 48.14 23.25
CA GLN A 223 34.98 49.20 22.80
C GLN A 223 34.24 50.32 22.09
N THR A 224 34.76 51.53 22.30
CA THR A 224 34.35 52.77 21.66
C THR A 224 35.54 53.34 20.92
N PHE A 225 35.37 53.57 19.62
CA PHE A 225 36.37 54.17 18.75
C PHE A 225 36.00 55.62 18.47
N PHE A 226 37.00 56.49 18.48
CA PHE A 226 36.87 57.89 18.07
C PHE A 226 37.72 58.09 16.83
N VAL A 227 37.08 58.32 15.69
CA VAL A 227 37.75 58.31 14.39
C VAL A 227 37.47 59.54 13.53
N GLN A 228 38.38 59.83 12.62
CA GLN A 228 38.25 60.89 11.64
C GLN A 228 38.02 60.30 10.24
N VAL A 229 37.67 61.16 9.28
CA VAL A 229 37.58 60.75 7.89
C VAL A 229 38.96 60.29 7.41
N GLY A 230 39.06 59.08 6.88
CA GLY A 230 40.31 58.47 6.42
C GLY A 230 40.86 57.36 7.33
N ASP A 231 40.44 57.31 8.60
CA ASP A 231 40.91 56.32 9.57
C ASP A 231 40.31 54.92 9.32
N GLU A 232 41.03 53.88 9.78
CA GLU A 232 40.58 52.49 9.71
C GLU A 232 40.26 51.93 11.11
N VAL A 233 39.11 51.26 11.23
CA VAL A 233 38.60 50.69 12.48
C VAL A 233 38.09 49.29 12.21
N ASP A 234 38.66 48.30 12.89
CA ASP A 234 38.16 46.91 12.88
C ASP A 234 37.93 46.35 11.44
N GLY A 235 38.81 46.77 10.52
CA GLY A 235 38.81 46.43 9.09
C GLY A 235 37.93 47.32 8.20
N PHE A 236 37.38 48.42 8.69
CA PHE A 236 36.58 49.39 7.92
C PHE A 236 37.25 50.75 7.84
N LYS A 237 37.31 51.31 6.63
CA LYS A 237 37.81 52.66 6.42
C LYS A 237 36.68 53.67 6.41
N VAL A 238 36.83 54.77 7.13
CA VAL A 238 35.85 55.88 7.13
C VAL A 238 36.08 56.74 5.90
N LEU A 239 35.07 56.89 5.05
CA LEU A 239 35.20 57.62 3.78
C LEU A 239 34.58 59.01 3.81
N GLU A 240 33.32 59.10 4.23
CA GLU A 240 32.56 60.34 4.09
C GLU A 240 31.53 60.47 5.21
N TYR A 241 31.31 61.71 5.64
CA TYR A 241 30.26 62.06 6.58
C TYR A 241 29.24 62.99 5.93
N GLN A 242 27.97 62.58 5.95
CA GLN A 242 26.85 63.30 5.38
C GLN A 242 25.92 63.80 6.51
N PRO A 243 26.04 65.07 6.94
CA PRO A 243 25.27 65.60 8.06
C PRO A 243 23.79 65.87 7.74
N LYS A 244 23.42 65.97 6.45
CA LYS A 244 22.05 66.27 5.98
C LYS A 244 21.49 65.16 5.09
N ALA A 245 21.73 63.90 5.42
CA ALA A 245 21.10 62.80 4.71
C ALA A 245 19.59 62.73 5.06
N PRO A 246 18.74 62.21 4.15
CA PRO A 246 17.29 62.15 4.35
C PRO A 246 16.86 61.33 5.58
N GLU A 247 17.67 60.35 5.98
CA GLU A 247 17.41 59.48 7.14
C GLU A 247 18.12 59.93 8.43
N GLY A 248 18.89 61.03 8.36
CA GLY A 248 19.66 61.59 9.48
C GLY A 248 21.17 61.68 9.21
N PRO A 249 21.98 62.14 10.19
CA PRO A 249 23.43 62.22 10.04
C PRO A 249 24.01 60.83 9.77
N THR A 250 24.68 60.66 8.64
CA THR A 250 25.12 59.34 8.13
C THR A 250 26.63 59.33 7.90
N LEU A 251 27.30 58.29 8.40
CA LEU A 251 28.73 58.06 8.20
C LEU A 251 28.92 56.87 7.25
N ILE A 252 29.57 57.08 6.12
CA ILE A 252 29.84 56.03 5.14
C ILE A 252 31.20 55.41 5.44
N ILE A 253 31.19 54.10 5.69
CA ILE A 253 32.41 53.31 5.86
C ILE A 253 32.53 52.29 4.73
N GLN A 254 33.75 51.89 4.41
CA GLN A 254 34.06 50.95 3.34
C GLN A 254 34.77 49.72 3.88
N GLN A 255 34.37 48.55 3.39
CA GLN A 255 35.13 47.31 3.55
C GLN A 255 35.37 46.70 2.18
N LYS A 256 36.64 46.64 1.75
CA LYS A 256 37.00 46.17 0.40
C LYS A 256 36.24 46.95 -0.68
N GLU A 257 35.18 46.40 -1.25
CA GLU A 257 34.34 47.01 -2.30
C GLU A 257 32.94 47.45 -1.80
N THR A 258 32.55 47.08 -0.59
CA THR A 258 31.21 47.33 -0.06
C THR A 258 31.17 48.64 0.75
N MET A 259 30.24 49.52 0.38
CA MET A 259 29.98 50.80 1.04
C MET A 259 28.81 50.67 2.01
N ILE A 260 28.99 51.11 3.25
CA ILE A 260 28.05 50.87 4.36
C ILE A 260 27.67 52.21 4.99
N PRO A 261 26.43 52.70 4.78
CA PRO A 261 25.97 53.92 5.42
C PRO A 261 25.53 53.63 6.86
N LEU A 262 26.23 54.21 7.84
CA LEU A 262 25.87 54.16 9.25
C LEU A 262 25.06 55.40 9.65
N VAL A 263 23.75 55.24 9.84
CA VAL A 263 22.88 56.32 10.34
C VAL A 263 23.03 56.47 11.85
N ARG A 264 23.11 57.72 12.33
CA ARG A 264 23.31 58.03 13.75
C ARG A 264 22.23 57.39 14.64
N GLY A 265 22.67 56.64 15.65
CA GLY A 265 21.81 55.98 16.64
C GLY A 265 21.07 54.75 16.13
N GLN A 266 21.04 54.51 14.81
CA GLN A 266 20.39 53.35 14.21
C GLN A 266 21.37 52.19 14.05
N ALA A 267 20.85 50.97 14.17
CA ALA A 267 21.64 49.77 13.87
C ALA A 267 21.48 49.45 12.38
N VAL A 268 22.58 49.45 11.65
CA VAL A 268 22.57 49.01 10.25
C VAL A 268 22.41 47.50 10.27
N THR A 269 21.29 46.98 9.77
CA THR A 269 21.21 45.57 9.40
C THR A 269 21.81 45.47 8.02
N GLN A 270 23.12 45.22 7.95
CA GLN A 270 23.70 44.84 6.68
C GLN A 270 23.06 43.53 6.22
N GLN A 271 23.02 43.35 4.90
CA GLN A 271 22.42 42.21 4.21
C GLN A 271 23.14 40.87 4.48
N GLU A 272 24.01 40.79 5.50
CA GLU A 272 24.59 39.54 5.98
C GLU A 272 23.50 38.74 6.69
N LEU A 273 22.87 37.89 5.90
CA LEU A 273 21.97 36.85 6.38
C LEU A 273 22.83 35.70 6.90
N ILE A 274 22.49 35.22 8.09
CA ILE A 274 22.89 33.91 8.56
C ILE A 274 21.70 32.99 8.44
N ALA A 275 21.94 31.79 7.94
CA ALA A 275 20.99 30.70 8.06
C ALA A 275 21.41 29.77 9.20
N ASP A 276 20.47 29.46 10.09
CA ASP A 276 20.58 28.32 10.99
C ASP A 276 19.95 27.13 10.26
N MET A 277 20.78 26.27 9.68
CA MET A 277 20.37 25.04 9.01
C MET A 277 20.33 23.88 10.02
N VAL A 278 19.49 22.89 9.75
CA VAL A 278 19.32 21.69 10.57
C VAL A 278 19.34 20.48 9.66
N PHE A 279 20.17 19.50 9.99
CA PHE A 279 20.13 18.19 9.35
C PHE A 279 19.17 17.28 10.13
N LEU A 280 18.17 16.73 9.45
CA LEU A 280 17.05 16.05 10.13
C LEU A 280 17.43 14.69 10.73
N ILE A 281 18.47 14.03 10.20
CA ILE A 281 18.90 12.69 10.63
C ILE A 281 19.58 12.76 12.01
N ASP A 282 20.66 13.54 12.13
CA ASP A 282 21.46 13.63 13.36
C ASP A 282 21.10 14.85 14.24
N ARG A 283 20.15 15.68 13.79
CA ARG A 283 19.71 16.92 14.44
C ARG A 283 20.83 17.95 14.60
N THR A 284 21.91 17.84 13.84
CA THR A 284 23.00 18.82 13.85
C THR A 284 22.50 20.16 13.35
N ARG A 285 22.96 21.22 14.01
CA ARG A 285 22.61 22.60 13.66
C ARG A 285 23.85 23.29 13.11
N LEU A 286 23.75 23.76 11.87
CA LEU A 286 24.82 24.41 11.16
C LEU A 286 24.47 25.89 11.01
N ARG A 287 25.24 26.75 11.67
CA ARG A 287 25.13 28.18 11.50
C ARG A 287 26.04 28.61 10.37
N VAL A 288 25.47 29.19 9.32
CA VAL A 288 26.20 29.42 8.08
C VAL A 288 26.00 30.80 7.50
N LYS A 289 27.04 31.28 6.79
CA LYS A 289 27.07 32.54 6.05
C LYS A 289 27.32 32.28 4.56
N ILE A 290 27.06 33.30 3.75
CA ILE A 290 27.42 33.29 2.33
C ILE A 290 28.92 33.08 2.18
N GLY A 291 29.32 32.10 1.36
CA GLY A 291 30.71 31.75 1.10
C GLY A 291 31.30 30.68 2.04
N ASP A 292 30.60 30.29 3.11
CA ASP A 292 31.04 29.20 3.98
C ASP A 292 30.97 27.85 3.24
N VAL A 293 31.89 26.95 3.58
CA VAL A 293 31.90 25.55 3.13
C VAL A 293 31.55 24.67 4.33
N VAL A 294 30.52 23.83 4.19
CA VAL A 294 30.06 22.91 5.21
C VAL A 294 30.24 21.46 4.77
N ASN A 295 30.68 20.62 5.70
CA ASN A 295 30.81 19.18 5.47
C ASN A 295 29.66 18.43 6.15
N ILE A 296 28.93 17.61 5.37
CA ILE A 296 27.79 16.82 5.85
C ILE A 296 27.91 15.41 5.25
N LYS A 297 28.01 14.37 6.11
CA LYS A 297 28.19 12.96 5.71
C LYS A 297 29.18 12.78 4.53
N GLU A 298 30.38 13.37 4.62
CA GLU A 298 31.45 13.30 3.61
C GLU A 298 31.21 14.04 2.27
N HIS A 299 30.19 14.90 2.23
CA HIS A 299 29.96 15.84 1.13
C HIS A 299 30.29 17.27 1.56
N GLU A 300 30.99 18.00 0.69
CA GLU A 300 31.33 19.41 0.90
C GLU A 300 30.37 20.28 0.09
N TYR A 301 29.67 21.17 0.80
CA TYR A 301 28.70 22.09 0.22
C TYR A 301 29.16 23.52 0.46
N LYS A 302 29.23 24.29 -0.63
CA LYS A 302 29.51 25.72 -0.59
C LYS A 302 28.22 26.52 -0.63
N ILE A 303 28.11 27.53 0.23
CA ILE A 303 26.93 28.39 0.28
C ILE A 303 27.09 29.55 -0.68
N ILE A 304 26.20 29.59 -1.67
CA ILE A 304 26.22 30.62 -2.72
C ILE A 304 25.39 31.81 -2.28
N ASP A 305 24.16 31.56 -1.80
CA ASP A 305 23.22 32.62 -1.50
C ASP A 305 22.27 32.22 -0.36
N ILE A 306 21.78 33.22 0.36
CA ILE A 306 20.80 33.05 1.45
C ILE A 306 19.64 33.98 1.15
N THR A 307 18.48 33.41 0.86
CA THR A 307 17.25 34.15 0.60
C THR A 307 16.28 34.02 1.78
N ARG A 308 15.10 34.64 1.67
CA ARG A 308 14.02 34.43 2.67
C ARG A 308 13.34 33.07 2.51
N GLU A 309 13.45 32.46 1.34
CA GLU A 309 12.78 31.21 0.98
C GLU A 309 13.67 29.99 1.28
N GLY A 310 14.98 30.18 1.33
CA GLY A 310 15.93 29.10 1.58
C GLY A 310 17.39 29.51 1.44
N VAL A 311 18.26 28.52 1.41
CA VAL A 311 19.71 28.68 1.20
C VAL A 311 20.10 27.95 -0.08
N LEU A 312 20.75 28.65 -1.00
CA LEU A 312 21.30 28.05 -2.22
C LEU A 312 22.68 27.48 -1.92
N ILE A 313 22.81 26.16 -2.02
CA ILE A 313 24.06 25.45 -1.81
C ILE A 313 24.54 24.81 -3.11
N ARG A 314 25.85 24.70 -3.27
CA ARG A 314 26.51 23.96 -4.35
C ARG A 314 27.31 22.83 -3.77
N ASP A 315 27.07 21.62 -4.28
CA ASP A 315 27.93 20.48 -4.01
C ASP A 315 29.26 20.65 -4.76
N GLU A 316 30.39 20.56 -4.06
CA GLU A 316 31.72 20.73 -4.69
C GLU A 316 32.12 19.54 -5.59
N LYS A 317 31.63 18.33 -5.29
CA LYS A 317 31.95 17.14 -6.08
C LYS A 317 31.16 17.11 -7.38
N THR A 318 29.87 17.43 -7.32
CA THR A 318 28.97 17.34 -8.48
C THR A 318 28.77 18.68 -9.19
N GLY A 319 29.11 19.80 -8.56
CA GLY A 319 28.88 21.15 -9.06
C GLY A 319 27.40 21.54 -9.14
N LYS A 320 26.50 20.73 -8.58
CA LYS A 320 25.05 20.92 -8.67
C LYS A 320 24.56 21.92 -7.62
N ASP A 321 23.81 22.91 -8.09
CA ASP A 321 23.17 23.91 -7.23
C ASP A 321 21.80 23.40 -6.77
N THR A 322 21.56 23.44 -5.46
CA THR A 322 20.31 22.99 -4.84
C THR A 322 19.82 24.04 -3.87
N LEU A 323 18.54 24.41 -3.97
CA LEU A 323 17.89 25.32 -3.03
C LEU A 323 17.35 24.52 -1.84
N VAL A 324 17.92 24.74 -0.66
CA VAL A 324 17.44 24.14 0.59
C VAL A 324 16.32 25.00 1.15
N GLY A 325 15.12 24.43 1.19
CA GLY A 325 13.93 25.11 1.70
C GLY A 325 13.89 25.25 3.22
N MET A 326 12.98 26.09 3.69
CA MET A 326 12.65 26.24 5.10
C MET A 326 12.07 24.94 5.67
N ILE A 327 12.33 24.68 6.95
CA ILE A 327 11.74 23.55 7.67
C ILE A 327 10.22 23.69 7.74
N THR A 328 9.51 22.60 7.46
CA THR A 328 8.04 22.53 7.58
C THR A 328 7.61 22.33 9.04
N GLU A 329 6.33 22.59 9.35
CA GLU A 329 5.82 22.43 10.71
C GLU A 329 5.80 20.97 11.18
N SER A 330 5.57 20.02 10.27
CA SER A 330 5.63 18.59 10.54
C SER A 330 7.06 18.14 10.89
N GLU A 331 8.05 18.53 10.08
CA GLU A 331 9.47 18.25 10.34
C GLU A 331 9.94 18.92 11.64
N ARG A 332 9.51 20.16 11.89
CA ARG A 332 9.82 20.88 13.13
C ARG A 332 9.25 20.16 14.35
N SER A 333 8.02 19.65 14.25
CA SER A 333 7.38 18.88 15.31
C SER A 333 8.12 17.58 15.57
N ALA A 334 8.61 16.89 14.53
CA ALA A 334 9.41 15.67 14.66
C ALA A 334 10.76 15.92 15.37
N LEU A 335 11.38 17.09 15.18
CA LEU A 335 12.62 17.46 15.87
C LEU A 335 12.41 17.76 17.37
N VAL A 336 11.24 18.28 17.76
CA VAL A 336 10.90 18.62 19.15
C VAL A 336 10.29 17.43 19.87
N GLY A 337 9.52 16.60 19.17
CA GLY A 337 8.76 15.46 19.65
C GLY A 337 9.56 14.18 19.89
N GLY A 338 10.74 14.29 20.51
CA GLY A 338 11.49 13.13 21.03
C GLY A 338 10.81 12.48 22.25
N GLY A 339 9.53 12.16 22.13
CA GLY A 339 8.70 11.60 23.20
C GLY A 339 7.24 11.43 22.79
N ALA A 340 6.96 10.62 21.78
CA ALA A 340 5.81 9.71 21.70
C ALA A 340 5.66 9.22 20.26
N SER A 341 5.91 7.92 20.07
CA SER A 341 5.38 7.18 18.93
C SER A 341 3.87 7.29 18.96
N ALA A 342 3.28 7.88 17.91
CA ALA A 342 1.88 7.73 17.60
C ALA A 342 1.75 7.84 16.08
N ALA A 343 1.76 6.66 15.46
CA ALA A 343 1.29 6.46 14.10
C ALA A 343 -0.10 7.12 13.96
N VAL A 344 -0.17 8.17 13.14
CA VAL A 344 -1.43 8.70 12.67
C VAL A 344 -1.80 7.91 11.44
N VAL A 345 -2.55 6.82 11.65
CA VAL A 345 -3.29 6.13 10.60
C VAL A 345 -4.50 7.02 10.25
N PRO A 346 -4.69 7.47 8.99
CA PRO A 346 -5.93 8.10 8.59
C PRO A 346 -6.90 6.99 8.18
N GLY A 347 -7.68 6.47 9.13
CA GLY A 347 -8.67 5.43 8.87
C GLY A 347 -10.05 5.79 9.41
N GLY A 348 -11.04 5.89 8.53
CA GLY A 348 -12.45 5.67 8.89
C GLY A 348 -13.45 6.66 8.29
N ALA A 349 -13.76 6.53 7.01
CA ALA A 349 -15.06 6.98 6.50
C ALA A 349 -16.16 6.02 7.00
N PRO A 350 -17.33 6.51 7.47
CA PRO A 350 -18.38 5.64 7.98
C PRO A 350 -19.18 5.02 6.82
N GLY A 351 -18.99 3.72 6.61
CA GLY A 351 -19.89 2.90 5.79
C GLY A 351 -21.10 2.46 6.60
N THR A 352 -22.27 3.04 6.32
CA THR A 352 -23.56 2.45 6.69
C THR A 352 -24.43 2.35 5.44
N SER A 353 -24.37 1.21 4.74
CA SER A 353 -25.39 0.79 3.79
C SER A 353 -26.10 -0.45 4.35
N ALA A 354 -27.28 -0.22 4.90
CA ALA A 354 -28.21 -1.26 5.31
C ALA A 354 -28.85 -1.88 4.05
N LEU A 355 -28.66 -3.17 3.85
CA LEU A 355 -29.47 -4.00 2.95
C LEU A 355 -30.76 -4.41 3.66
N PRO A 356 -31.96 -4.16 3.13
CA PRO A 356 -33.17 -4.79 3.65
C PRO A 356 -33.37 -6.18 3.06
N ALA A 357 -33.58 -7.15 3.95
CA ALA A 357 -34.00 -8.51 3.66
C ALA A 357 -35.39 -8.54 2.98
N ARG A 358 -35.50 -9.31 1.90
CA ARG A 358 -36.79 -9.71 1.30
C ARG A 358 -37.44 -10.81 2.15
N PRO A 359 -38.72 -10.68 2.55
CA PRO A 359 -39.44 -11.81 3.10
C PRO A 359 -40.00 -12.71 2.00
N VAL A 360 -39.85 -14.01 2.24
CA VAL A 360 -40.53 -15.10 1.54
C VAL A 360 -42.01 -15.08 1.93
N ARG A 361 -42.90 -14.97 0.94
CA ARG A 361 -44.18 -15.71 0.85
C ARG A 361 -44.72 -15.70 -0.57
#